data_AF-A0A1W9V7A8-F1
#
_entry.id   AF-A0A1W9V7A8-F1
#
_cell.length_a   1.000
_cell.length_b   1.000
_cell.length_c   1.000
_cell.angle_alpha   90.00
_cell.angle_beta   90.00
_cell.angle_gamma   90.00
#
_symmetry.space_group_name_H-M   'P 1'
#
loop_
_entity.id
_entity.type
_entity.pdbx_description
1 polymer ?
#
loop_
_entity_poly.entity_id
_entity_poly.type
_entity_poly.pdbx_seq_one_letter_code
_entity_poly.pdbx_strand_id
1 'polypeptide(L)'
;MESPVLVEIANLLFTQSKVKGVVVVLNKIEGDETESYMITKLVEQGIKPIGTIHRDPSIAVSWLKGTSLDAVKTRKDTEKIIEGLEITENMYPV
;
A
#
# COMPACT_ATOMS: atom_id res chain seq x y z
N MET A 1 8.92 -13.86 -9.01
CA MET A 1 9.52 -13.99 -7.66
C MET A 1 10.72 -13.07 -7.64
N GLU A 2 10.77 -12.13 -6.71
CA GLU A 2 11.93 -11.23 -6.58
C GLU A 2 13.15 -12.03 -6.10
N SER A 3 14.35 -11.58 -6.49
CA SER A 3 15.61 -12.23 -6.09
C SER A 3 15.81 -12.08 -4.57
N PRO A 4 16.16 -13.14 -3.82
CA PRO A 4 16.43 -13.06 -2.40
C PRO A 4 17.47 -11.99 -2.02
N VAL A 5 18.45 -11.75 -2.90
CA VAL A 5 19.49 -10.72 -2.72
C VAL A 5 18.90 -9.30 -2.70
N LEU A 6 17.87 -9.03 -3.52
CA LEU A 6 17.21 -7.72 -3.56
C LEU A 6 16.45 -7.43 -2.26
N VAL A 7 15.81 -8.45 -1.70
CA VAL A 7 15.11 -8.35 -0.40
C VAL A 7 16.10 -8.04 0.72
N GLU A 8 17.25 -8.69 0.72
CA GLU A 8 18.28 -8.50 1.74
C GLU A 8 18.90 -7.09 1.69
N ILE A 9 19.18 -6.57 0.50
CA ILE A 9 19.66 -5.20 0.30
C ILE A 9 18.60 -4.18 0.74
N ALA A 10 17.33 -4.39 0.38
CA ALA A 10 16.25 -3.51 0.80
C ALA A 10 16.14 -3.46 2.33
N ASN A 11 16.16 -4.62 3.00
CA ASN A 11 16.13 -4.68 4.46
C ASN A 11 17.31 -3.94 5.11
N LEU A 12 18.52 -4.09 4.56
CA LEU A 12 19.70 -3.37 5.04
C LEU A 12 19.51 -1.85 4.92
N LEU A 13 19.07 -1.38 3.75
CA LEU A 13 18.87 0.04 3.50
C LEU A 13 17.79 0.62 4.42
N PHE A 14 16.65 -0.07 4.56
CA PHE A 14 15.57 0.40 5.44
C PHE A 14 15.96 0.42 6.91
N THR A 15 16.70 -0.58 7.39
CA THR A 15 17.14 -0.63 8.79
C THR A 15 18.24 0.39 9.12
N GLN A 16 19.14 0.68 8.18
CA GLN A 16 20.21 1.66 8.36
C GLN A 16 19.71 3.10 8.18
N SER A 17 18.72 3.29 7.32
CA SER A 17 18.03 4.56 7.18
C SER A 17 17.18 4.78 8.43
N LYS A 18 17.37 5.88 9.17
CA LYS A 18 16.53 6.24 10.34
C LYS A 18 15.14 6.72 9.89
N VAL A 19 14.53 6.05 8.93
CA VAL A 19 13.28 6.45 8.30
C VAL A 19 12.16 6.22 9.30
N LYS A 20 11.42 7.29 9.59
CA LYS A 20 10.22 7.28 10.42
C LYS A 20 9.01 7.50 9.53
N GLY A 21 7.84 7.11 10.00
CA GLY A 21 6.58 7.32 9.27
C GLY A 21 6.42 6.44 8.03
N VAL A 22 7.07 5.26 7.97
CA VAL A 22 6.85 4.31 6.88
C VAL A 22 5.43 3.77 6.97
N VAL A 23 4.67 3.90 5.88
CA VAL A 23 3.33 3.35 5.73
C VAL A 23 3.32 2.24 4.68
N VAL A 24 2.35 1.34 4.80
CA VAL A 24 2.19 0.21 3.89
C VAL A 24 0.80 0.24 3.26
N VAL A 25 0.72 0.03 1.96
CA VAL A 25 -0.53 -0.11 1.20
C VAL A 25 -0.53 -1.47 0.52
N LEU A 26 -1.61 -2.23 0.68
CA LEU A 26 -1.83 -3.46 -0.07
C LEU A 26 -2.37 -3.11 -1.46
N ASN A 27 -1.73 -3.58 -2.53
CA ASN A 27 -2.12 -3.24 -3.89
C ASN A 27 -2.53 -4.46 -4.68
N LYS A 28 -3.49 -4.29 -5.61
CA LYS A 28 -4.02 -5.31 -6.52
C LYS A 28 -4.60 -6.53 -5.80
N ILE A 29 -5.29 -6.31 -4.68
CA ILE A 29 -5.94 -7.40 -3.95
C ILE A 29 -7.18 -7.88 -4.72
N GLU A 30 -7.22 -9.17 -5.04
CA GLU A 30 -8.29 -9.79 -5.84
C GLU A 30 -9.61 -9.90 -5.07
N GLY A 31 -9.56 -10.04 -3.74
CA GLY A 31 -10.74 -10.14 -2.90
C GLY A 31 -10.43 -10.30 -1.41
N ASP A 32 -11.50 -10.32 -0.63
CA ASP A 32 -11.50 -10.17 0.83
C ASP A 32 -10.73 -11.29 1.56
N GLU A 33 -10.70 -12.51 1.01
CA GLU A 33 -9.93 -13.62 1.59
C GLU A 33 -8.42 -13.36 1.50
N THR A 34 -7.95 -12.90 0.33
CA THR A 34 -6.54 -12.54 0.13
C THR A 34 -6.17 -11.32 0.98
N GLU A 35 -7.07 -10.34 1.07
CA GLU A 35 -6.90 -9.18 1.95
C GLU A 35 -6.70 -9.62 3.41
N SER A 36 -7.62 -10.42 3.92
CA SER A 36 -7.63 -10.87 5.32
C SER A 36 -6.37 -11.68 5.66
N TYR A 37 -5.96 -12.55 4.75
CA TYR A 37 -4.72 -13.32 4.90
C TYR A 37 -3.49 -12.42 4.98
N MET A 38 -3.36 -11.48 4.04
CA MET A 38 -2.22 -10.56 3.97
C MET A 38 -2.16 -9.64 5.19
N ILE A 39 -3.30 -9.08 5.62
CA ILE A 39 -3.38 -8.26 6.83
C ILE A 39 -2.93 -9.07 8.05
N THR A 40 -3.43 -10.30 8.20
CA THR A 40 -3.05 -11.16 9.33
C THR A 40 -1.54 -11.39 9.37
N LYS A 41 -0.92 -11.72 8.22
CA LYS A 41 0.53 -11.96 8.14
C LYS A 41 1.38 -10.72 8.38
N LEU A 42 0.93 -9.56 7.94
CA LEU A 42 1.64 -8.31 8.20
C LEU A 42 1.54 -7.90 9.66
N VAL A 43 0.36 -8.06 10.28
CA VAL A 43 0.15 -7.77 11.70
C VAL A 43 0.99 -8.68 12.59
N GLU A 44 1.14 -9.97 12.24
CA GLU A 44 2.08 -10.89 12.90
C GLU A 44 3.53 -10.37 12.89
N GLN A 45 3.89 -9.56 11.89
CA GLN A 45 5.21 -8.91 11.75
C GLN A 45 5.26 -7.48 12.30
N GLY A 46 4.20 -7.01 12.96
CA GLY A 46 4.11 -5.65 13.50
C GLY A 46 3.84 -4.58 12.44
N ILE A 47 3.46 -4.97 11.22
CA ILE A 47 3.17 -4.06 10.10
C ILE A 47 1.65 -3.92 9.97
N LYS A 48 1.16 -2.68 10.03
CA LYS A 48 -0.26 -2.37 9.81
C LYS A 48 -0.44 -1.57 8.52
N PRO A 49 -1.08 -2.14 7.48
CA PRO A 49 -1.41 -1.38 6.29
C PRO A 49 -2.38 -0.24 6.59
N ILE A 50 -2.22 0.90 5.91
CA ILE A 50 -3.13 2.05 6.00
C ILE A 50 -4.33 1.91 5.05
N GLY A 51 -4.26 0.98 4.10
CA GLY A 51 -5.35 0.70 3.18
C GLY A 51 -5.02 -0.37 2.16
N THR A 52 -6.04 -0.71 1.38
CA THR A 52 -5.99 -1.72 0.33
C THR A 52 -6.57 -1.13 -0.95
N ILE A 53 -5.86 -1.31 -2.06
CA ILE A 53 -6.36 -1.04 -3.42
C ILE A 53 -6.73 -2.38 -4.03
N HIS A 54 -8.03 -2.58 -4.23
CA HIS A 54 -8.51 -3.78 -4.90
C HIS A 54 -8.13 -3.75 -6.37
N ARG A 55 -7.99 -4.95 -6.96
CA ARG A 55 -7.81 -5.06 -8.40
C ARG A 55 -9.03 -4.48 -9.10
N ASP A 56 -8.79 -3.45 -9.90
CA ASP A 56 -9.77 -2.85 -10.77
C ASP A 56 -9.17 -2.74 -12.19
N PRO A 57 -9.68 -3.51 -13.17
CA PRO A 57 -9.21 -3.44 -14.55
C PRO A 57 -9.33 -2.06 -15.19
N SER A 58 -10.26 -1.21 -14.70
CA SER A 58 -10.42 0.16 -15.21
C SER A 58 -9.21 1.04 -14.94
N ILE A 59 -8.40 0.73 -13.92
CA ILE A 59 -7.17 1.48 -13.62
C ILE A 59 -6.21 1.46 -14.80
N ALA A 60 -6.01 0.29 -15.41
CA ALA A 60 -5.12 0.15 -16.56
C ALA A 60 -5.65 0.94 -17.77
N VAL A 61 -6.97 0.94 -17.97
CA VAL A 61 -7.62 1.68 -19.07
C VAL A 61 -7.51 3.18 -18.86
N SER A 62 -7.79 3.67 -17.65
CA SER A 62 -7.69 5.09 -17.32
C SER A 62 -6.25 5.59 -17.41
N TRP A 63 -5.28 4.79 -16.96
CA TRP A 63 -3.86 5.12 -17.12
C TRP A 63 -3.48 5.24 -18.61
N LEU A 64 -3.88 4.27 -19.44
CA LEU A 64 -3.61 4.31 -20.88
C LEU A 64 -4.20 5.56 -21.56
N LYS A 65 -5.36 6.01 -21.09
CA LYS A 65 -6.09 7.17 -21.67
C LYS A 65 -5.69 8.51 -21.05
N GLY A 66 -4.88 8.52 -19.98
CA GLY A 66 -4.59 9.73 -19.22
C GLY A 66 -5.81 10.34 -18.53
N THR A 67 -6.81 9.51 -18.18
CA THR A 67 -8.05 9.96 -17.54
C THR A 67 -8.04 9.67 -16.04
N SER A 68 -8.81 10.43 -15.28
CA SER A 68 -9.01 10.21 -13.83
C SER A 68 -9.58 8.81 -13.54
N LEU A 69 -9.28 8.31 -12.34
CA LEU A 69 -9.87 7.09 -11.79
C LEU A 69 -11.23 7.43 -11.17
N ASP A 70 -12.29 7.33 -11.98
CA ASP A 70 -13.67 7.61 -11.53
C ASP A 70 -14.43 6.37 -11.05
N ALA A 71 -13.78 5.20 -11.02
CA ALA A 71 -14.38 3.97 -10.50
C ALA A 71 -14.69 4.11 -9.01
N VAL A 72 -15.96 3.91 -8.62
CA VAL A 72 -16.47 4.10 -7.25
C VAL A 72 -15.67 3.28 -6.22
N LYS A 73 -15.25 2.06 -6.58
CA LYS A 73 -14.49 1.18 -5.69
C LYS A 73 -13.06 1.70 -5.47
N THR A 74 -12.33 2.01 -6.53
CA THR A 74 -10.97 2.57 -6.44
C THR A 74 -10.95 3.92 -5.73
N ARG A 75 -11.97 4.77 -5.93
CA ARG A 75 -12.07 6.05 -5.22
C ARG A 75 -12.13 5.85 -3.71
N LYS A 76 -13.03 4.98 -3.23
CA LYS A 76 -13.17 4.67 -1.79
C LYS A 76 -11.90 4.08 -1.19
N ASP A 77 -11.23 3.20 -1.93
CA ASP A 77 -9.95 2.60 -1.51
C ASP A 77 -8.87 3.69 -1.37
N THR A 78 -8.84 4.65 -2.31
CA THR A 78 -7.87 5.75 -2.32
C THR A 78 -8.13 6.76 -1.21
N GLU A 79 -9.40 7.11 -0.94
CA GLU A 79 -9.78 8.04 0.13
C GLU A 79 -9.26 7.58 1.50
N LYS A 80 -9.42 6.30 1.85
CA LYS A 80 -8.88 5.74 3.09
C LYS A 80 -7.37 5.85 3.20
N ILE A 81 -6.67 5.65 2.08
CA ILE A 81 -5.21 5.74 2.02
C ILE A 81 -4.78 7.19 2.23
N ILE A 82 -5.47 8.15 1.61
CA ILE A 82 -5.20 9.59 1.80
C ILE A 82 -5.37 9.97 3.27
N GLU A 83 -6.48 9.58 3.91
CA GLU A 83 -6.70 9.83 5.34
C GLU A 83 -5.56 9.24 6.21
N GLY A 84 -5.12 8.02 5.90
CA GLY A 84 -4.00 7.38 6.61
C GLY A 84 -2.66 8.09 6.42
N LEU A 85 -2.43 8.66 5.24
CA LEU A 85 -1.23 9.46 4.94
C LEU A 85 -1.23 10.78 5.71
N GLU A 86 -2.34 11.51 5.70
CA GLU A 86 -2.49 12.79 6.42
C GLU A 86 -2.26 12.63 7.93
N ILE A 87 -2.80 11.56 8.53
CA ILE A 87 -2.55 11.24 9.95
C ILE A 87 -1.06 10.99 10.20
N THR A 88 -0.38 10.29 9.28
CA THR A 88 1.04 9.96 9.43
C THR A 88 1.92 11.21 9.28
N GLU A 89 1.61 12.08 8.32
CA GLU A 89 2.29 13.37 8.11
C GLU A 89 2.19 14.25 9.38
N ASN A 90 1.01 14.33 9.99
CA ASN A 90 0.82 15.06 11.25
C ASN A 90 1.62 14.47 12.42
N MET A 91 1.82 13.14 12.46
CA MET A 91 2.58 12.46 13.51
C MET A 91 4.10 12.56 13.32
N TYR A 92 4.57 12.66 12.07
CA TYR A 92 5.98 12.71 11.70
C TYR A 92 6.20 13.86 10.70
N PRO A 93 6.11 15.13 11.14
CA PRO A 93 6.35 16.27 10.26
C PRO A 93 7.80 16.28 9.77
N VAL A 94 7.97 16.61 8.49
CA VAL A 94 9.28 16.70 7.80
C VAL A 94 10.05 17.93 8.25
#